data_AF-A0A7X3UWV5-F1
#
_entry.id   AF-A0A7X3UWV5-F1
#
_cell.length_a   1.000
_cell.length_b   1.000
_cell.length_c   1.000
_cell.angle_alpha   90.00
_cell.angle_beta   90.00
_cell.angle_gamma   90.00
#
_symmetry.space_group_name_H-M   'P 1'
#
loop_
_entity.id
_entity.type
_entity.pdbx_description
1 polymer ?
#
loop_
_entity_poly.entity_id
_entity_poly.type
_entity_poly.pdbx_seq_one_letter_code
_entity_poly.pdbx_strand_id
1 'polypeptide(L)'
;MSPDDHNGSGALPFPDVIDPFIRVCPGPALAVRALRLVAYQPVEGIAGLEPDSNGDGPGGSGNGRKPAHFHRLGDVANAVSCTADHLSRVARRYGFSIAVAIRWTTVLQGLALREEGASQTEIARRLGFADASSWSRFVRNLTGKTPTQLPRLTLSDWVLEARRRVFLEPSGARAARDGDPDA
;
A
#
# COMPACT_ATOMS: atom_id res chain seq x y z
N MET A 1 -34.18 -18.14 13.88
CA MET A 1 -33.67 -16.75 13.84
C MET A 1 -32.32 -16.84 13.16
N SER A 2 -32.32 -16.86 11.82
CA SER A 2 -31.11 -16.91 11.00
C SER A 2 -30.78 -15.50 10.56
N PRO A 3 -29.56 -15.00 10.77
CA PRO A 3 -29.07 -13.83 10.07
C PRO A 3 -28.21 -14.32 8.90
N ASP A 4 -28.86 -14.73 7.82
CA ASP A 4 -28.20 -15.01 6.54
C ASP A 4 -28.80 -14.02 5.54
N ASP A 5 -28.15 -12.87 5.40
CA ASP A 5 -28.25 -11.98 4.26
C ASP A 5 -27.30 -10.79 4.50
N HIS A 6 -26.01 -11.04 4.32
CA HIS A 6 -25.10 -9.97 3.93
C HIS A 6 -24.77 -10.20 2.46
N ASN A 7 -25.51 -9.48 1.65
CA ASN A 7 -25.22 -9.12 0.27
C ASN A 7 -23.80 -8.52 0.18
N GLY A 8 -22.78 -9.37 0.22
CA GLY A 8 -21.39 -9.00 0.03
C GLY A 8 -21.06 -9.20 -1.44
N SER A 9 -20.97 -8.11 -2.20
CA SER A 9 -20.16 -8.07 -3.43
C SER A 9 -18.90 -8.91 -3.21
N GLY A 10 -18.58 -9.82 -4.12
CA GLY A 10 -17.43 -10.74 -4.05
C GLY A 10 -16.05 -10.08 -4.07
N ALA A 11 -15.91 -8.88 -3.51
CA ALA A 11 -14.67 -8.18 -3.25
C ALA A 11 -14.09 -8.68 -1.92
N LEU A 12 -12.87 -9.22 -2.00
CA LEU A 12 -12.11 -9.63 -0.83
C LEU A 12 -11.78 -8.40 0.05
N PRO A 13 -11.80 -8.53 1.38
CA PRO A 13 -11.41 -7.44 2.26
C PRO A 13 -9.94 -7.05 2.04
N PHE A 14 -9.59 -5.80 2.33
CA PHE A 14 -8.26 -5.27 2.05
C PHE A 14 -7.11 -6.12 2.64
N PRO A 15 -7.18 -6.63 3.89
CA PRO A 15 -6.15 -7.53 4.43
C PRO A 15 -5.90 -8.76 3.55
N ASP A 16 -6.96 -9.39 3.04
CA ASP A 16 -6.87 -10.60 2.20
C ASP A 16 -6.22 -10.33 0.85
N VAL A 17 -6.31 -9.08 0.37
CA VAL A 17 -5.73 -8.65 -0.90
C VAL A 17 -4.29 -8.13 -0.74
N ILE A 18 -4.00 -7.42 0.35
CA ILE A 18 -2.68 -6.82 0.60
C ILE A 18 -1.67 -7.81 1.17
N ASP A 19 -2.07 -8.79 1.98
CA ASP A 19 -1.14 -9.76 2.56
C ASP A 19 -0.43 -10.60 1.48
N PRO A 20 -1.10 -11.12 0.44
CA PRO A 20 -0.42 -11.74 -0.69
C PRO A 20 0.60 -10.82 -1.35
N PHE A 21 0.27 -9.53 -1.54
CA PHE A 21 1.19 -8.53 -2.09
C PHE A 21 2.44 -8.33 -1.21
N ILE A 22 2.26 -8.27 0.11
CA ILE A 22 3.38 -8.16 1.07
C ILE A 22 4.22 -9.45 1.06
N ARG A 23 3.58 -10.63 1.02
CA ARG A 23 4.26 -11.93 1.02
C ARG A 23 5.09 -12.16 -0.25
N VAL A 24 4.61 -11.71 -1.40
CA VAL A 24 5.36 -11.90 -2.66
C VAL A 24 6.56 -10.98 -2.77
N CYS A 25 6.65 -9.88 -1.99
CA CYS A 25 7.86 -9.06 -1.90
C CYS A 25 8.94 -9.85 -1.15
N PRO A 26 9.86 -10.55 -1.85
CA PRO A 26 10.86 -11.36 -1.18
C PRO A 26 11.78 -10.38 -0.48
N GLY A 27 11.91 -10.45 0.83
CA GLY A 27 12.64 -9.39 1.53
C GLY A 27 13.02 -9.79 2.93
N PRO A 28 14.03 -9.10 3.49
CA PRO A 28 14.36 -9.27 4.89
C PRO A 28 13.23 -8.67 5.72
N ALA A 29 13.06 -9.18 6.94
CA ALA A 29 12.00 -8.81 7.86
C ALA A 29 11.76 -7.28 7.98
N LEU A 30 12.81 -6.48 7.78
CA LEU A 30 12.75 -5.01 7.77
C LEU A 30 11.86 -4.44 6.65
N ALA A 31 11.96 -4.93 5.41
CA ALA A 31 11.16 -4.42 4.30
C ALA A 31 9.70 -4.88 4.39
N VAL A 32 9.47 -6.12 4.85
CA VAL A 32 8.13 -6.63 5.16
C VAL A 32 7.50 -5.81 6.27
N ARG A 33 8.24 -5.51 7.35
CA ARG A 33 7.77 -4.66 8.45
C ARG A 33 7.43 -3.25 7.97
N ALA A 34 8.26 -2.67 7.09
CA ALA A 34 7.98 -1.37 6.48
C ALA A 34 6.68 -1.38 5.66
N LEU A 35 6.44 -2.40 4.84
CA LEU A 35 5.20 -2.52 4.06
C LEU A 35 3.97 -2.77 4.93
N ARG A 36 4.09 -3.58 5.98
CA ARG A 36 3.04 -3.80 6.96
C ARG A 36 2.68 -2.50 7.70
N LEU A 37 3.66 -1.70 8.10
CA LEU A 37 3.39 -0.41 8.74
C LEU A 37 2.57 0.52 7.85
N VAL A 38 2.81 0.53 6.54
CA VAL A 38 2.01 1.34 5.60
C VAL A 38 0.64 0.71 5.37
N ALA A 39 0.56 -0.61 5.16
CA ALA A 39 -0.68 -1.32 4.86
C ALA A 39 -1.69 -1.29 6.02
N TYR A 40 -1.20 -1.40 7.24
CA TYR A 40 -2.01 -1.45 8.47
C TYR A 40 -1.87 -0.16 9.30
N GLN A 41 -1.46 0.95 8.68
CA GLN A 41 -1.61 2.26 9.34
C GLN A 41 -3.09 2.50 9.65
N PRO A 42 -3.43 3.29 10.69
CA PRO A 42 -4.83 3.51 11.05
C PRO A 42 -5.54 4.20 9.88
N VAL A 43 -6.40 3.46 9.19
CA VAL A 43 -7.25 3.97 8.12
C VAL A 43 -8.67 3.55 8.45
N GLU A 44 -9.45 4.49 8.96
CA GLU A 44 -10.86 4.25 9.33
C GLU A 44 -11.70 3.81 8.14
N GLY A 45 -12.58 2.84 8.37
CA GLY A 45 -13.52 2.29 7.41
C GLY A 45 -12.83 1.67 6.21
N ILE A 46 -11.78 0.87 6.44
CA ILE A 46 -11.41 -0.22 5.55
C ILE A 46 -11.75 -1.52 6.28
N ALA A 47 -12.53 -2.39 5.65
CA ALA A 47 -12.90 -3.68 6.26
C ALA A 47 -11.66 -4.48 6.70
N GLY A 48 -11.59 -4.82 7.99
CA GLY A 48 -10.49 -5.60 8.59
C GLY A 48 -9.27 -4.78 9.05
N LEU A 49 -9.32 -3.45 8.99
CA LEU A 49 -8.31 -2.55 9.57
C LEU A 49 -8.80 -1.76 10.80
N GLU A 50 -10.08 -1.91 11.18
CA GLU A 50 -10.65 -1.23 12.35
C GLU A 50 -9.95 -1.71 13.63
N PRO A 51 -9.48 -0.81 14.50
CA PRO A 51 -9.03 -1.21 15.82
C PRO A 51 -10.23 -1.85 16.54
N ASP A 52 -10.04 -3.02 17.13
CA ASP A 52 -11.07 -3.72 17.89
C ASP A 52 -11.77 -2.72 18.82
N SER A 53 -12.99 -2.31 18.49
CA SER A 53 -13.71 -1.27 19.24
C SER A 53 -14.29 -1.80 20.56
N ASN A 54 -13.75 -2.92 21.06
CA ASN A 54 -14.03 -3.47 22.38
C ASN A 54 -12.86 -3.15 23.31
N GLY A 55 -12.90 -1.96 23.91
CA GLY A 55 -11.89 -1.50 24.85
C GLY A 55 -12.43 -0.44 25.80
N ASP A 56 -13.32 -0.88 26.70
CA ASP A 56 -13.62 -0.20 27.96
C ASP A 56 -12.29 0.06 28.71
N GLY A 57 -11.91 1.33 28.84
CA GLY A 57 -10.66 1.75 29.47
C GLY A 57 -10.73 3.24 29.87
N PRO A 58 -10.50 3.59 31.15
CA PRO A 58 -10.81 4.92 31.65
C PRO A 58 -9.69 5.92 31.34
N GLY A 59 -10.09 7.11 30.90
CA GLY A 59 -9.37 8.36 31.18
C GLY A 59 -7.88 8.41 30.84
N GLY A 60 -7.55 8.44 29.55
CA GLY A 60 -6.22 8.82 29.07
C GLY A 60 -6.29 10.09 28.23
N SER A 61 -6.01 11.24 28.83
CA SER A 61 -5.75 12.50 28.12
C SER A 61 -4.43 12.38 27.35
N GLY A 62 -4.45 11.65 26.24
CA GLY A 62 -3.35 11.53 25.30
C GLY A 62 -3.57 12.51 24.17
N ASN A 63 -2.72 13.53 24.07
CA ASN A 63 -2.65 14.44 22.92
C ASN A 63 -3.01 13.72 21.62
N GLY A 64 -4.03 14.24 20.91
CA GLY A 64 -4.53 13.72 19.63
C GLY A 64 -3.45 13.69 18.56
N ARG A 65 -2.53 12.73 18.66
CA ARG A 65 -1.54 12.40 17.67
C ARG A 65 -2.35 11.87 16.50
N LYS A 66 -2.57 12.74 15.51
CA LYS A 66 -3.08 12.32 14.19
C LYS A 66 -2.37 11.02 13.82
N PRO A 67 -3.10 10.00 13.33
CA PRO A 67 -2.47 8.77 12.87
C PRO A 67 -1.32 9.15 11.93
N ALA A 68 -0.14 8.63 12.21
CA ALA A 68 1.04 8.92 11.42
C ALA A 68 0.84 8.23 10.06
N HIS A 69 0.48 9.00 9.04
CA HIS A 69 0.32 8.49 7.70
C HIS A 69 1.67 8.45 6.98
N PHE A 70 2.06 7.27 6.52
CA PHE A 70 3.37 7.01 5.97
C PHE A 70 3.31 6.86 4.44
N HIS A 71 3.44 7.99 3.72
CA HIS A 71 3.49 7.98 2.24
C HIS A 71 4.88 8.12 1.67
N ARG A 72 5.85 8.53 2.49
CA ARG A 72 7.23 8.78 2.09
C ARG A 72 8.14 7.73 2.70
N LEU A 73 9.11 7.32 1.91
CA LEU A 73 10.12 6.35 2.32
C LEU A 73 10.89 6.81 3.58
N GLY A 74 11.18 8.10 3.72
CA GLY A 74 11.88 8.64 4.88
C GLY A 74 11.12 8.42 6.19
N ASP A 75 9.81 8.69 6.18
CA ASP A 75 8.96 8.54 7.35
C ASP A 75 8.82 7.05 7.74
N VAL A 76 8.65 6.17 6.75
CA VAL A 76 8.63 4.72 6.95
C VAL A 76 9.97 4.21 7.50
N ALA A 77 11.09 4.64 6.92
CA ALA A 77 12.42 4.22 7.34
C ALA A 77 12.70 4.60 8.79
N ASN A 78 12.32 5.82 9.19
CA ASN A 78 12.42 6.29 10.56
C ASN A 78 11.56 5.43 11.51
N ALA A 79 10.33 5.10 11.11
CA ALA A 79 9.44 4.25 11.90
C ALA A 79 9.97 2.82 12.10
N VAL A 80 10.77 2.29 11.17
CA VAL A 80 11.47 1.00 11.32
C VAL A 80 12.91 1.13 11.83
N SER A 81 13.28 2.30 12.35
CA SER A 81 14.59 2.58 12.95
C SER A 81 15.78 2.36 12.00
N CYS A 82 15.66 2.76 10.74
CA CYS A 82 16.73 2.70 9.75
C CYS A 82 16.76 3.93 8.83
N THR A 83 17.79 4.02 7.98
CA THR A 83 17.85 5.08 6.96
C THR A 83 17.09 4.68 5.70
N ALA A 84 16.50 5.67 5.01
CA ALA A 84 15.81 5.46 3.73
C ALA A 84 16.71 4.81 2.67
N ASP A 85 17.99 5.19 2.66
CA ASP A 85 19.01 4.62 1.78
C ASP A 85 19.29 3.14 2.13
N HIS A 86 19.44 2.80 3.41
CA HIS A 86 19.59 1.41 3.83
C HIS A 86 18.38 0.57 3.43
N LEU A 87 17.16 1.05 3.72
CA LEU A 87 15.92 0.37 3.36
C LEU A 87 15.78 0.16 1.84
N SER A 88 16.13 1.18 1.05
CA SER A 88 16.13 1.09 -0.42
C SER A 88 17.16 0.09 -0.94
N ARG A 89 18.39 0.15 -0.43
CA ARG A 89 19.47 -0.76 -0.83
C ARG A 89 19.10 -2.19 -0.51
N VAL A 90 18.54 -2.42 0.67
CA VAL A 90 18.08 -3.72 1.11
C VAL A 90 16.99 -4.26 0.19
N ALA A 91 15.91 -3.51 -0.07
CA ALA A 91 14.84 -3.96 -0.97
C ALA A 91 15.34 -4.24 -2.41
N ARG A 92 16.23 -3.38 -2.93
CA ARG A 92 16.82 -3.55 -4.26
C ARG A 92 17.61 -4.86 -4.42
N ARG A 93 18.29 -5.34 -3.36
CA ARG A 93 19.00 -6.65 -3.40
C ARG A 93 18.06 -7.82 -3.64
N TYR A 94 16.78 -7.66 -3.33
CA TYR A 94 15.74 -8.65 -3.56
C TYR A 94 14.88 -8.32 -4.79
N GLY A 95 15.33 -7.40 -5.65
CA GLY A 95 14.72 -7.16 -6.95
C GLY A 95 13.45 -6.32 -6.93
N PHE A 96 13.23 -5.47 -5.91
CA PHE A 96 12.07 -4.57 -5.90
C PHE A 96 12.37 -3.18 -5.34
N SER A 97 11.50 -2.21 -5.65
CA SER A 97 11.57 -0.84 -5.16
C SER A 97 10.62 -0.61 -3.99
N ILE A 98 11.15 -0.53 -2.77
CA ILE A 98 10.36 -0.25 -1.56
C ILE A 98 9.64 1.09 -1.63
N ALA A 99 10.24 2.12 -2.25
CA ALA A 99 9.60 3.43 -2.39
C ALA A 99 8.41 3.40 -3.36
N VAL A 100 8.42 2.50 -4.35
CA VAL A 100 7.29 2.28 -5.26
C VAL A 100 6.23 1.43 -4.57
N ALA A 101 6.65 0.41 -3.80
CA ALA A 101 5.75 -0.44 -3.03
C ALA A 101 4.93 0.36 -2.00
N ILE A 102 5.57 1.23 -1.20
CA ILE A 102 4.89 2.14 -0.26
C ILE A 102 3.81 2.97 -0.97
N ARG A 103 4.14 3.53 -2.13
CA ARG A 103 3.22 4.38 -2.90
C ARG A 103 2.04 3.58 -3.43
N TRP A 104 2.27 2.37 -3.94
CA TRP A 104 1.21 1.48 -4.38
C TRP A 104 0.33 1.00 -3.22
N THR A 105 0.90 0.68 -2.06
CA THR A 105 0.11 0.34 -0.86
C THR A 105 -0.84 1.47 -0.48
N THR A 106 -0.36 2.73 -0.50
CA THR A 106 -1.23 3.90 -0.25
C THR A 106 -2.34 4.03 -1.30
N VAL A 107 -2.03 3.79 -2.59
CA VAL A 107 -3.06 3.81 -3.64
C VAL A 107 -4.09 2.70 -3.44
N LEU A 108 -3.67 1.48 -3.10
CA LEU A 108 -4.56 0.35 -2.84
C LEU A 108 -5.52 0.63 -1.68
N GLN A 109 -5.06 1.27 -0.60
CA GLN A 109 -5.94 1.70 0.51
C GLN A 109 -7.00 2.69 0.02
N GLY A 110 -6.61 3.68 -0.78
CA GLY A 110 -7.58 4.63 -1.33
C GLY A 110 -8.55 4.02 -2.35
N LEU A 111 -8.13 2.96 -3.06
CA LEU A 111 -9.01 2.20 -3.94
C LEU A 111 -10.00 1.34 -3.15
N ALA A 112 -9.58 0.71 -2.05
CA ALA A 112 -10.47 -0.02 -1.15
C ALA A 112 -11.54 0.92 -0.57
N LEU A 113 -11.13 2.08 -0.04
CA LEU A 113 -12.07 3.11 0.43
C LEU A 113 -13.06 3.57 -0.66
N ARG A 114 -12.59 3.67 -1.91
CA ARG A 114 -13.45 4.01 -3.05
C ARG A 114 -14.48 2.91 -3.35
N GLU A 115 -14.10 1.63 -3.24
CA GLU A 115 -15.03 0.50 -3.39
C GLU A 115 -16.10 0.50 -2.29
N GLU A 116 -15.76 0.95 -1.08
CA GLU A 116 -16.70 1.17 0.03
C GLU A 116 -17.54 2.45 -0.11
N GLY A 117 -17.37 3.19 -1.22
CA GLY A 117 -18.18 4.38 -1.53
C GLY A 117 -17.64 5.70 -0.97
N ALA A 118 -16.41 5.73 -0.43
CA ALA A 118 -15.83 6.97 0.08
C ALA A 118 -15.61 8.01 -1.02
N SER A 119 -15.92 9.27 -0.71
CA SER A 119 -15.62 10.41 -1.59
C SER A 119 -14.11 10.69 -1.67
N GLN A 120 -13.66 11.41 -2.70
CA GLN A 120 -12.23 11.77 -2.83
C GLN A 120 -11.72 12.61 -1.64
N THR A 121 -12.57 13.47 -1.08
CA THR A 121 -12.26 14.25 0.13
C THR A 121 -12.11 13.35 1.34
N GLU A 122 -13.01 12.36 1.48
CA GLU A 122 -12.97 11.41 2.58
C GLU A 122 -11.74 10.49 2.50
N ILE A 123 -11.40 10.01 1.30
CA ILE A 123 -10.17 9.24 1.06
C ILE A 123 -8.94 10.05 1.43
N ALA A 124 -8.86 11.31 0.97
CA ALA A 124 -7.75 12.19 1.31
C ALA A 124 -7.60 12.36 2.82
N ARG A 125 -8.71 12.63 3.52
CA ARG A 125 -8.74 12.77 4.99
C ARG A 125 -8.28 11.51 5.70
N ARG A 126 -8.86 10.35 5.37
CA ARG A 126 -8.56 9.04 5.98
C ARG A 126 -7.14 8.55 5.72
N LEU A 127 -6.56 8.95 4.60
CA LEU A 127 -5.17 8.64 4.28
C LEU A 127 -4.20 9.74 4.73
N GLY A 128 -4.64 10.84 5.34
CA GLY A 128 -3.74 11.89 5.83
C GLY A 128 -3.21 12.88 4.80
N PHE A 129 -3.80 12.94 3.61
CA PHE A 129 -3.53 14.00 2.65
C PHE A 129 -4.20 15.31 3.09
N ALA A 130 -3.61 16.44 2.69
CA ALA A 130 -4.15 17.76 3.02
C ALA A 130 -5.55 17.99 2.42
N ASP A 131 -5.77 17.51 1.19
CA ASP A 131 -7.02 17.65 0.45
C ASP A 131 -7.14 16.63 -0.69
N ALA A 132 -8.32 16.59 -1.33
CA ALA A 132 -8.60 15.74 -2.50
C ALA A 132 -7.65 16.02 -3.68
N SER A 133 -7.15 17.25 -3.82
CA SER A 133 -6.20 17.62 -4.87
C SER A 133 -4.83 16.98 -4.66
N SER A 134 -4.37 16.90 -3.41
CA SER A 134 -3.12 16.27 -2.99
C SER A 134 -3.17 14.77 -3.22
N TRP A 135 -4.29 14.14 -2.84
CA TRP A 135 -4.56 12.74 -3.18
C TRP A 135 -4.59 12.50 -4.70
N SER A 136 -5.31 13.33 -5.45
CA SER A 136 -5.42 13.20 -6.91
C SER A 136 -4.06 13.34 -7.62
N ARG A 137 -3.22 14.28 -7.17
CA ARG A 137 -1.84 14.44 -7.64
C ARG A 137 -0.99 13.21 -7.31
N PHE A 138 -1.12 12.67 -6.11
CA PHE A 138 -0.40 11.47 -5.69
C PHE A 138 -0.73 10.27 -6.59
N VAL A 139 -2.02 10.01 -6.82
CA VAL A 139 -2.48 8.94 -7.72
C VAL A 139 -1.99 9.17 -9.15
N ARG A 140 -2.11 10.40 -9.67
CA ARG A 140 -1.65 10.74 -11.02
C ARG A 140 -0.14 10.59 -11.20
N ASN A 141 0.65 10.96 -10.20
CA ASN A 141 2.10 10.81 -10.25
C ASN A 141 2.53 9.33 -10.27
N LEU A 142 1.74 8.42 -9.70
CA LEU A 142 2.04 6.99 -9.68
C LEU A 142 1.49 6.25 -10.90
N THR A 143 0.26 6.59 -11.32
CA THR A 143 -0.50 5.83 -12.32
C THR A 143 -0.59 6.51 -13.69
N GLY A 144 -0.21 7.79 -13.78
CA GLY A 144 -0.44 8.66 -14.94
C GLY A 144 -1.88 9.18 -15.08
N LYS A 145 -2.81 8.77 -14.22
CA LYS A 145 -4.25 9.08 -14.32
C LYS A 145 -4.78 9.66 -13.01
N THR A 146 -5.80 10.52 -13.07
CA THR A 146 -6.52 10.95 -11.85
C THR A 146 -7.35 9.79 -11.28
N PRO A 147 -7.74 9.84 -9.99
CA PRO A 147 -8.57 8.80 -9.37
C PRO A 147 -9.88 8.53 -10.12
N THR A 148 -10.45 9.56 -10.75
CA THR A 148 -11.68 9.49 -11.56
C THR A 148 -11.46 8.91 -12.97
N GLN A 149 -10.22 8.94 -13.47
CA GLN A 149 -9.83 8.36 -14.77
C GLN A 149 -9.35 6.91 -14.66
N LEU A 150 -9.14 6.41 -13.43
CA LEU A 150 -8.76 5.02 -13.22
C LEU A 150 -9.90 4.10 -13.65
N PRO A 151 -9.59 2.99 -14.36
CA PRO A 151 -10.60 1.99 -14.68
C PRO A 151 -11.22 1.42 -13.39
N ARG A 152 -12.48 0.98 -13.50
CA ARG A 152 -13.18 0.24 -12.44
C ARG A 152 -12.75 -1.24 -12.51
N LEU A 153 -11.55 -1.51 -12.00
CA LEU A 153 -11.03 -2.86 -11.79
C LEU A 153 -11.22 -3.27 -10.34
N THR A 154 -11.13 -4.58 -10.07
CA THR A 154 -11.13 -5.10 -8.70
C THR A 154 -9.84 -4.72 -7.98
N LEU A 155 -9.85 -4.71 -6.64
CA LEU A 155 -8.63 -4.52 -5.85
C LEU A 155 -7.54 -5.57 -6.18
N SER A 156 -7.92 -6.80 -6.51
CA SER A 156 -7.00 -7.87 -6.95
C SER A 156 -6.27 -7.53 -8.24
N ASP A 157 -6.96 -6.98 -9.23
CA ASP A 157 -6.34 -6.52 -10.49
C ASP A 157 -5.33 -5.41 -10.23
N TRP A 158 -5.66 -4.49 -9.32
CA TRP A 158 -4.75 -3.42 -8.92
C TRP A 158 -3.53 -3.94 -8.16
N VAL A 159 -3.68 -5.00 -7.37
CA VAL A 159 -2.53 -5.68 -6.74
C VAL A 159 -1.62 -6.30 -7.78
N LEU A 160 -2.15 -6.92 -8.84
CA LEU A 160 -1.34 -7.45 -9.94
C LEU A 160 -0.60 -6.34 -10.68
N GLU A 161 -1.22 -5.18 -10.89
CA GLU A 161 -0.54 -4.01 -11.46
C GLU A 161 0.54 -3.46 -10.52
N ALA A 162 0.23 -3.29 -9.23
CA ALA A 162 1.19 -2.87 -8.22
C ALA A 162 2.40 -3.79 -8.20
N ARG A 163 2.19 -5.11 -8.24
CA ARG A 163 3.23 -6.12 -8.33
C ARG A 163 4.14 -5.86 -9.52
N ARG A 164 3.59 -5.76 -10.74
CA ARG A 164 4.36 -5.49 -11.97
C ARG A 164 5.21 -4.23 -11.92
N ARG A 165 4.78 -3.22 -11.16
CA ARG A 165 5.48 -1.93 -11.02
C ARG A 165 6.52 -1.90 -9.92
N VAL A 166 6.35 -2.75 -8.91
CA VAL A 166 7.21 -2.81 -7.71
C VAL A 166 8.46 -3.64 -7.98
N PHE A 167 8.30 -4.75 -8.70
CA PHE A 167 9.42 -5.59 -9.10
C PHE A 167 10.25 -4.86 -10.14
N LEU A 168 11.56 -4.79 -9.88
CA LEU A 168 12.52 -4.33 -10.86
C LEU A 168 12.73 -5.49 -11.83
N GLU A 169 12.58 -5.24 -13.13
CA GLU A 169 13.03 -6.19 -14.14
C GLU A 169 14.47 -6.62 -13.80
N PRO A 170 14.80 -7.92 -13.87
CA PRO A 170 16.16 -8.36 -13.62
C PRO A 170 17.07 -7.71 -14.66
N SER A 171 17.78 -6.65 -14.28
CA SER A 171 18.77 -5.94 -15.10
C SER A 171 20.02 -6.79 -15.43
N GLY A 172 19.84 -8.08 -15.72
CA GLY A 172 20.91 -9.04 -15.99
C GLY A 172 20.55 -10.18 -16.96
N ALA A 173 19.33 -10.25 -17.52
CA ALA A 173 18.99 -11.29 -18.51
C ALA A 173 19.38 -10.94 -19.98
N ARG A 174 19.93 -9.73 -20.23
CA ARG A 174 20.36 -9.28 -21.58
C ARG A 174 21.88 -9.20 -21.76
N ALA A 175 22.69 -9.75 -20.86
CA ALA A 175 24.16 -9.71 -20.95
C ALA A 175 24.85 -11.09 -21.06
N ALA A 176 24.11 -12.19 -21.29
CA ALA A 176 24.69 -13.54 -21.40
C ALA A 176 24.11 -14.37 -22.57
N ARG A 177 23.65 -13.71 -23.64
CA ARG A 177 23.22 -14.36 -24.90
C ARG A 177 23.76 -13.66 -26.16
N ASP A 178 24.84 -12.91 -26.03
CA ASP A 178 25.53 -12.27 -27.14
C ASP A 178 27.02 -12.35 -26.84
N GLY A 179 27.73 -13.22 -27.56
CA GLY A 179 29.17 -13.43 -27.39
C GLY A 179 29.62 -14.87 -27.12
N ASP A 180 29.06 -15.85 -27.85
CA ASP A 180 29.90 -16.80 -28.61
C ASP A 180 29.04 -17.52 -29.66
N PRO A 181 29.11 -17.06 -30.92
CA PRO A 181 29.10 -18.02 -32.01
C PRO A 181 30.09 -17.58 -33.10
N ASP A 182 31.39 -17.78 -32.89
CA ASP A 182 32.33 -18.16 -33.96
C ASP A 182 33.75 -18.37 -33.41
N ALA A 183 34.42 -19.39 -33.97
CA ALA A 183 35.87 -19.67 -33.99
C ALA A 183 36.45 -20.63 -32.95
#